data_AF-D6X662-F1
#
_entry.id   AF-D6X662-F1
#
_cell.length_a   1.000
_cell.length_b   1.000
_cell.length_c   1.000
_cell.angle_alpha   90.00
_cell.angle_beta   90.00
_cell.angle_gamma   90.00
#
_symmetry.space_group_name_H-M   'P 1'
#
loop_
_entity.id
_entity.type
_entity.pdbx_description
1 polymer ?
#
loop_
_entity_poly.entity_id
_entity_poly.type
_entity_poly.pdbx_seq_one_letter_code
_entity_poly.pdbx_strand_id
1 'polypeptide(L)'
;MSTTATAIAPLTVQDAETLLETARAAAEAAGVTVAVSVLDAGGHLLAFRRDDRAVLIAGETSTRKAYTALQLGAPTADLVDAVQPGGLFHSLPTALDRPLLFIAGGIPVFRDGRLVG
;
A
#
# COMPACT_ATOMS: atom_id res chain seq x y z
N MET A 1 -10.86 0.77 -35.44
CA MET A 1 -9.54 0.22 -35.05
C MET A 1 -9.69 -0.34 -33.65
N SER A 2 -9.75 -1.67 -33.52
CA SER A 2 -9.96 -2.36 -32.25
C SER A 2 -8.62 -2.39 -31.51
N THR A 3 -8.45 -1.54 -30.51
CA THR A 3 -7.31 -1.60 -29.59
C THR A 3 -7.51 -2.82 -28.70
N THR A 4 -6.88 -3.94 -29.07
CA THR A 4 -6.79 -5.08 -28.17
C THR A 4 -6.00 -4.60 -26.95
N ALA A 5 -6.68 -4.41 -25.82
CA ALA A 5 -6.02 -4.08 -24.58
C ALA A 5 -5.04 -5.21 -24.26
N THR A 6 -3.74 -4.96 -24.40
CA THR A 6 -2.72 -5.91 -23.93
C THR A 6 -2.96 -6.10 -22.44
N ALA A 7 -3.29 -7.32 -22.03
CA ALA A 7 -3.47 -7.63 -20.62
C ALA A 7 -2.12 -7.44 -19.91
N ILE A 8 -2.04 -6.41 -19.06
CA ILE A 8 -0.85 -6.17 -18.23
C ILE A 8 -0.80 -7.25 -17.17
N ALA A 9 0.37 -7.87 -17.02
CA ALA A 9 0.57 -8.93 -16.04
C ALA A 9 0.25 -8.41 -14.62
N PRO A 10 -0.62 -9.09 -13.86
CA PRO A 10 -0.93 -8.70 -12.48
C PRO A 10 0.27 -8.92 -11.55
N LEU A 11 0.24 -8.31 -10.38
CA LEU A 11 1.20 -8.63 -9.33
C LEU A 11 1.03 -10.10 -8.91
N THR A 12 2.12 -10.85 -8.88
CA THR A 12 2.12 -12.27 -8.51
C THR A 12 2.52 -12.46 -7.05
N VAL A 13 2.29 -13.65 -6.50
CA VAL A 13 2.80 -14.02 -5.16
C VAL A 13 4.33 -13.92 -5.12
N GLN A 14 5.02 -14.32 -6.20
CA GLN A 14 6.48 -14.21 -6.29
C GLN A 14 6.96 -12.75 -6.25
N ASP A 15 6.25 -11.85 -6.93
CA ASP A 15 6.52 -10.41 -6.85
C ASP A 15 6.31 -9.92 -5.41
N ALA A 16 5.22 -10.33 -4.76
CA ALA A 16 4.90 -9.95 -3.39
C ALA A 16 5.93 -10.44 -2.37
N GLU A 17 6.43 -11.66 -2.51
CA GLU A 17 7.53 -12.20 -1.70
C GLU A 17 8.82 -11.40 -1.89
N THR A 18 9.13 -11.01 -3.13
CA THR A 18 10.30 -10.18 -3.44
C THR A 18 10.21 -8.79 -2.79
N LEU A 19 9.03 -8.16 -2.85
CA LEU A 19 8.77 -6.87 -2.20
C LEU A 19 8.90 -6.96 -0.68
N LEU A 20 8.35 -8.02 -0.09
CA LEU A 20 8.38 -8.28 1.35
C LEU A 20 9.82 -8.49 1.84
N GLU A 21 10.60 -9.29 1.11
CA GLU A 21 12.01 -9.55 1.41
C GLU A 21 12.86 -8.28 1.28
N THR A 22 12.61 -7.46 0.25
CA THR A 22 13.28 -6.17 0.08
C THR A 22 12.97 -5.22 1.24
N ALA A 23 11.70 -5.13 1.65
CA ALA A 23 11.30 -4.30 2.78
C ALA A 23 11.88 -4.80 4.11
N ARG A 24 11.95 -6.12 4.30
CA ARG A 24 12.60 -6.76 5.46
C ARG A 24 14.07 -6.36 5.54
N ALA A 25 14.82 -6.55 4.46
CA ALA A 25 16.25 -6.23 4.43
C ALA A 25 16.51 -4.74 4.74
N ALA A 26 15.66 -3.85 4.21
CA ALA A 26 15.74 -2.41 4.51
C ALA A 26 15.44 -2.10 5.98
N ALA A 27 14.43 -2.73 6.57
CA ALA A 27 14.08 -2.56 7.99
C ALA A 27 15.20 -3.06 8.92
N GLU A 28 15.80 -4.21 8.59
CA GLU A 28 16.94 -4.77 9.32
C GLU A 28 18.16 -3.85 9.24
N ALA A 29 18.49 -3.34 8.06
CA ALA A 29 19.57 -2.38 7.89
C ALA A 29 19.34 -1.07 8.66
N ALA A 30 18.08 -0.66 8.83
CA ALA A 30 17.69 0.52 9.59
C ALA A 30 17.52 0.25 11.10
N GLY A 31 17.60 -1.01 11.56
CA GLY A 31 17.43 -1.39 12.96
C GLY A 31 16.01 -1.19 13.49
N VAL A 32 14.99 -1.22 12.62
CA VAL A 32 13.58 -1.00 12.98
C VAL A 32 12.75 -2.27 12.76
N THR A 33 11.67 -2.41 13.52
CA THR A 33 10.69 -3.50 13.35
C THR A 33 9.45 -3.00 12.63
N VAL A 34 8.98 -3.76 11.64
CA VAL A 34 7.90 -3.35 10.73
C VAL A 34 6.83 -4.43 10.57
N ALA A 35 5.69 -4.01 10.03
CA ALA A 35 4.80 -4.90 9.31
C ALA A 35 4.76 -4.44 7.84
N VAL A 36 4.66 -5.40 6.93
CA VAL A 36 4.63 -5.17 5.49
C VAL A 36 3.45 -5.94 4.91
N SER A 37 2.63 -5.27 4.11
CA SER A 37 1.46 -5.82 3.44
C SER A 37 1.56 -5.52 1.95
N VAL A 38 1.37 -6.53 1.11
CA VAL A 38 1.31 -6.38 -0.35
C VAL A 38 -0.09 -6.77 -0.82
N LEU A 39 -0.72 -5.89 -1.60
CA LEU A 39 -2.05 -6.10 -2.15
C LEU A 39 -1.99 -6.33 -3.66
N ASP A 40 -2.95 -7.04 -4.22
CA ASP A 40 -3.21 -7.05 -5.66
C ASP A 40 -4.01 -5.80 -6.09
N ALA A 41 -4.20 -5.64 -7.40
CA ALA A 41 -4.99 -4.54 -7.98
C ALA A 41 -6.47 -4.51 -7.53
N GLY A 42 -6.98 -5.62 -6.98
CA GLY A 42 -8.32 -5.71 -6.40
C GLY A 42 -8.38 -5.35 -4.92
N GLY A 43 -7.23 -5.09 -4.29
CA GLY A 43 -7.12 -4.77 -2.86
C GLY A 43 -7.10 -5.99 -1.95
N HIS A 44 -6.84 -7.19 -2.49
CA HIS A 44 -6.68 -8.42 -1.73
C HIS A 44 -5.24 -8.65 -1.33
N LEU A 45 -5.04 -9.21 -0.14
CA LEU A 45 -3.72 -9.48 0.40
C LEU A 45 -3.04 -10.62 -0.37
N LEU A 46 -1.89 -10.32 -0.99
CA LEU A 46 -1.02 -11.33 -1.59
C LEU A 46 0.03 -11.85 -0.61
N ALA A 47 0.60 -10.95 0.21
CA ALA A 47 1.59 -11.31 1.21
C ALA A 47 1.51 -10.37 2.42
N PHE A 48 1.84 -10.91 3.59
CA PHE A 48 1.92 -10.16 4.84
C PHE A 48 3.01 -10.72 5.74
N ARG A 49 3.77 -9.83 6.37
CA ARG A 49 4.72 -10.14 7.44
C ARG A 49 4.64 -9.08 8.52
N ARG A 50 4.80 -9.51 9.77
CA ARG A 50 4.97 -8.63 10.91
C ARG A 50 6.13 -9.15 11.74
N ASP A 51 7.09 -8.29 12.05
CA ASP A 51 8.20 -8.65 12.92
C ASP A 51 7.71 -8.86 14.37
N ASP A 52 8.35 -9.78 15.09
CA ASP A 52 7.93 -10.21 16.43
C ASP A 52 7.72 -9.04 17.40
N ARG A 53 8.64 -8.06 17.36
CA ARG A 53 8.65 -6.88 18.23
C ARG A 53 8.10 -5.62 17.54
N ALA A 54 7.39 -5.75 16.42
CA ALA A 54 6.66 -4.62 15.83
C ALA A 54 5.52 -4.19 16.75
N VAL A 55 5.25 -2.88 16.82
CA VAL A 55 4.13 -2.33 17.61
C VAL A 55 2.81 -2.97 17.17
N LEU A 56 1.87 -3.16 18.11
CA LEU A 56 0.64 -3.93 17.88
C LEU A 56 -0.17 -3.44 16.67
N ILE A 57 -0.23 -2.13 16.48
CA ILE A 57 -0.97 -1.49 15.38
C ILE A 57 -0.27 -1.60 14.01
N ALA A 58 0.99 -2.07 13.95
CA ALA A 58 1.77 -2.11 12.72
C ALA A 58 1.08 -2.97 11.64
N GLY A 59 0.50 -4.11 12.03
CA GLY A 59 -0.17 -5.01 11.08
C GLY A 59 -1.36 -4.33 10.38
N GLU A 60 -2.28 -3.76 11.16
CA GLU A 60 -3.44 -3.07 10.60
C GLU A 60 -3.04 -1.84 9.79
N THR A 61 -2.14 -1.01 10.34
CA THR A 61 -1.72 0.22 9.67
C THR A 61 -0.97 -0.06 8.38
N SER A 62 -0.13 -1.10 8.31
CA SER A 62 0.53 -1.54 7.07
C SER A 62 -0.51 -1.85 5.98
N THR A 63 -1.47 -2.72 6.30
CA THR A 63 -2.52 -3.10 5.35
C THR A 63 -3.39 -1.91 4.94
N ARG A 64 -3.66 -0.98 5.86
CA ARG A 64 -4.46 0.21 5.58
C ARG A 64 -3.72 1.23 4.72
N LYS A 65 -2.42 1.40 4.92
CA LYS A 65 -1.57 2.24 4.06
C LYS A 65 -1.50 1.68 2.64
N ALA A 66 -1.26 0.38 2.49
CA ALA A 66 -1.26 -0.28 1.18
C ALA A 66 -2.61 -0.11 0.47
N TYR A 67 -3.72 -0.35 1.18
CA TYR A 67 -5.07 -0.16 0.64
C TYR A 67 -5.31 1.29 0.22
N THR A 68 -4.91 2.27 1.04
CA THR A 68 -5.08 3.69 0.72
C THR A 68 -4.29 4.10 -0.52
N ALA A 69 -3.04 3.62 -0.63
CA ALA A 69 -2.21 3.87 -1.80
C ALA A 69 -2.83 3.30 -3.08
N LEU A 70 -3.39 2.09 -3.01
CA LEU A 70 -4.10 1.46 -4.12
C LEU A 70 -5.37 2.25 -4.50
N GLN A 71 -6.21 2.62 -3.53
CA GLN A 71 -7.47 3.31 -3.82
C GLN A 71 -7.28 4.67 -4.50
N LEU A 72 -6.16 5.35 -4.21
CA LEU A 72 -5.89 6.69 -4.72
C LEU A 72 -4.81 6.72 -5.80
N GLY A 73 -4.18 5.58 -6.10
CA GLY A 73 -3.07 5.48 -7.04
C GLY A 73 -1.89 6.39 -6.69
N ALA A 74 -1.68 6.68 -5.40
CA ALA A 74 -0.70 7.66 -4.94
C ALA A 74 -0.06 7.23 -3.62
N PRO A 75 1.22 7.57 -3.37
CA PRO A 75 1.85 7.33 -2.07
C PRO A 75 1.06 7.98 -0.93
N THR A 76 0.89 7.28 0.18
CA THR A 76 0.12 7.83 1.33
C THR A 76 0.80 9.04 1.96
N ALA A 77 2.12 9.20 1.76
CA ALA A 77 2.87 10.36 2.21
C ALA A 77 2.46 11.65 1.49
N ASP A 78 2.11 11.57 0.20
CA ASP A 78 1.78 12.72 -0.64
C ASP A 78 0.37 13.27 -0.37
N LEU A 79 -0.43 12.52 0.40
CA LEU A 79 -1.84 12.78 0.66
C LEU A 79 -2.10 13.32 2.07
N VAL A 80 -1.07 13.44 2.91
CA VAL A 80 -1.20 13.84 4.33
C VAL A 80 -1.81 15.24 4.45
N ASP A 81 -1.37 16.19 3.62
CA ASP A 81 -1.85 17.57 3.65
C ASP A 81 -3.30 17.68 3.13
N ALA A 82 -3.66 16.86 2.15
CA ALA A 82 -4.99 16.87 1.55
C ALA A 82 -6.10 16.49 2.54
N VAL A 83 -5.78 15.73 3.60
CA VAL A 83 -6.75 15.27 4.61
C VAL A 83 -6.76 16.09 5.91
N GLN A 84 -5.89 17.10 6.02
CA GLN A 84 -5.92 18.01 7.17
C GLN A 84 -7.21 18.85 7.18
N PRO A 85 -7.60 19.43 8.33
CA PRO A 85 -8.71 20.39 8.39
C PRO A 85 -8.54 21.50 7.33
N GLY A 86 -9.56 21.68 6.49
CA GLY A 86 -9.53 22.63 5.37
C GLY A 86 -8.95 22.08 4.06
N GLY A 87 -8.37 20.87 4.08
CA GLY A 87 -7.91 20.16 2.88
C GLY A 87 -9.05 19.56 2.06
N LEU A 88 -8.78 19.32 0.77
CA LEU A 88 -9.75 18.78 -0.20
C LEU A 88 -10.40 17.46 0.24
N PHE A 89 -9.65 16.63 0.96
CA PHE A 89 -10.05 15.29 1.39
C PHE A 89 -10.22 15.20 2.92
N HIS A 90 -10.49 16.31 3.60
CA HIS A 90 -10.59 16.34 5.07
C HIS A 90 -11.49 15.24 5.67
N SER A 91 -12.64 14.96 5.06
CA SER A 91 -13.58 13.94 5.54
C SER A 91 -13.26 12.51 5.08
N LEU A 92 -12.37 12.35 4.10
CA LEU A 92 -12.09 11.07 3.45
C LEU A 92 -11.55 9.97 4.38
N PRO A 93 -10.70 10.25 5.41
CA PRO A 93 -10.22 9.23 6.33
C PRO A 93 -11.34 8.38 6.96
N THR A 94 -12.52 8.96 7.19
CA THR A 94 -13.66 8.30 7.86
C THR A 94 -14.90 8.19 6.98
N ALA A 95 -14.84 8.58 5.70
CA ALA A 95 -16.01 8.63 4.82
C ALA A 95 -16.47 7.27 4.27
N LEU A 96 -15.67 6.20 4.46
CA LEU A 96 -15.89 4.88 3.88
C LEU A 96 -16.08 3.82 4.97
N ASP A 97 -16.85 2.77 4.69
CA ASP A 97 -17.02 1.60 5.57
C ASP A 97 -15.68 0.92 5.91
N ARG A 98 -14.73 1.01 4.99
CA ARG A 98 -13.33 0.66 5.20
C ARG A 98 -12.52 1.98 5.24
N PRO A 99 -12.33 2.61 6.41
CA PRO A 99 -11.57 3.84 6.58
C PRO A 99 -10.21 3.83 5.88
N LEU A 100 -9.78 4.95 5.32
CA LEU A 100 -8.45 5.10 4.70
C LEU A 100 -7.45 5.64 5.74
N LEU A 101 -6.17 5.33 5.56
CA LEU A 101 -5.10 5.74 6.47
C LEU A 101 -4.03 6.54 5.74
N PHE A 102 -3.97 7.82 6.07
CA PHE A 102 -3.08 8.81 5.48
C PHE A 102 -1.85 9.03 6.36
N ILE A 103 -1.07 7.96 6.51
CA ILE A 103 0.24 8.00 7.17
C ILE A 103 1.26 7.48 6.17
N ALA A 104 2.41 8.13 6.05
CA ALA A 104 3.49 7.71 5.16
C ALA A 104 3.83 6.21 5.31
N GLY A 105 4.03 5.54 4.16
CA GLY A 105 4.48 4.15 4.08
C GLY A 105 3.72 3.27 3.08
N GLY A 106 2.56 3.70 2.56
CA GLY A 106 1.88 3.01 1.47
C GLY A 106 2.38 3.54 0.13
N ILE A 107 2.72 2.64 -0.79
CA ILE A 107 3.26 2.98 -2.12
C ILE A 107 2.48 2.16 -3.15
N PRO A 108 1.87 2.80 -4.17
CA PRO A 108 1.22 2.09 -5.27
C PRO A 108 2.26 1.42 -6.18
N VAL A 109 1.95 0.21 -6.64
CA VAL A 109 2.81 -0.55 -7.55
C VAL A 109 2.27 -0.41 -8.97
N PHE A 110 3.09 0.14 -9.86
CA PHE A 110 2.76 0.28 -11.27
C PHE A 110 3.60 -0.66 -12.13
N ARG A 111 2.97 -1.23 -13.15
CA ARG A 111 3.62 -1.99 -14.22
C ARG A 111 3.10 -1.47 -15.55
N ASP A 112 4.01 -1.05 -16.42
CA ASP A 112 3.69 -0.46 -17.74
C ASP A 112 2.63 0.65 -17.65
N GLY A 113 2.76 1.52 -16.63
CA GLY A 113 1.85 2.64 -16.39
C GLY A 113 0.48 2.26 -15.81
N ARG A 114 0.23 0.97 -15.52
CA ARG A 114 -1.00 0.49 -14.89
C ARG A 114 -0.78 0.10 -13.45
N LEU A 115 -1.71 0.52 -12.59
CA LEU A 115 -1.74 0.14 -11.18
C LEU A 115 -2.03 -1.36 -11.06
N VAL A 116 -1.12 -2.10 -10.42
CA VAL A 116 -1.20 -3.57 -10.25
C VAL A 116 -1.22 -4.01 -8.78
N GLY A 117 -1.03 -3.11 -7.83
CA GLY A 117 -1.03 -3.35 -6.39
C GLY A 117 -0.75 -2.10 -5.57
#